data_AF-A0A536E9V3-F1
#
_entry.id   AF-A0A536E9V3-F1
#
_cell.length_a   1.000
_cell.length_b   1.000
_cell.length_c   1.000
_cell.angle_alpha   90.00
_cell.angle_beta   90.00
_cell.angle_gamma   90.00
#
_symmetry.space_group_name_H-M   'P 1'
#
loop_
_entity.id
_entity.type
_entity.pdbx_description
1 polymer ?
#
loop_
_entity_poly.entity_id
_entity_poly.type
_entity_poly.pdbx_seq_one_letter_code
_entity_poly.pdbx_strand_id
1 'polypeptide(L)'
;MKPEYGMVHGRFQPFHNGHLEYLRAARDLCDTLIVGITNPDPTVILEEPTSEHRHLPESNPYTYFERLLMVREVLRDEGVPDERWIIIPFPVNSPDRWRYYLPMNAVHYLRVFSDWEQSKVDRLCAHGYQVEVLHPGIEKEIEASEVRRRMTNDEDWRALVPAAVVRVIESLRESAPAL
;
A
#
# COMPACT_ATOMS: atom_id res chain seq x y z
N MET A 1 -22.13 -8.23 -11.42
CA MET A 1 -21.84 -6.82 -11.72
C MET A 1 -20.55 -6.49 -10.99
N LYS A 2 -19.60 -5.76 -11.60
CA LYS A 2 -18.38 -5.36 -10.89
C LYS A 2 -18.76 -4.38 -9.76
N PRO A 3 -18.12 -4.44 -8.58
CA PRO A 3 -18.27 -3.42 -7.56
C PRO A 3 -17.86 -2.04 -8.09
N GLU A 4 -18.62 -1.02 -7.71
CA GLU A 4 -18.30 0.38 -8.03
C GLU A 4 -16.92 0.76 -7.46
N TYR A 5 -16.68 0.43 -6.18
CA TYR A 5 -15.43 0.71 -5.50
C TYR A 5 -14.73 -0.58 -5.07
N GLY A 6 -13.48 -0.70 -5.46
CA GLY A 6 -12.56 -1.73 -4.97
C GLY A 6 -11.39 -1.09 -4.25
N MET A 7 -10.92 -1.66 -3.15
CA MET A 7 -9.85 -1.09 -2.35
C MET A 7 -8.67 -2.02 -2.22
N VAL A 8 -7.48 -1.49 -2.45
CA VAL A 8 -6.22 -2.04 -1.95
C VAL A 8 -5.62 -1.10 -0.92
N HIS A 9 -4.84 -1.62 0.03
CA HIS A 9 -4.11 -0.78 0.96
C HIS A 9 -2.76 -1.37 1.37
N GLY A 10 -1.86 -0.49 1.76
CA GLY A 10 -0.52 -0.85 2.19
C GLY A 10 0.25 0.34 2.76
N ARG A 11 1.37 0.05 3.42
CA ARG A 11 2.28 1.11 3.90
C ARG A 11 3.07 1.72 2.76
N PHE A 12 3.40 0.94 1.72
CA PHE A 12 4.17 1.35 0.55
C PHE A 12 5.50 2.03 0.91
N GLN A 13 6.35 1.34 1.69
CA GLN A 13 7.64 1.85 2.20
C GLN A 13 8.87 1.13 1.61
N PRO A 14 9.23 1.30 0.33
CA PRO A 14 8.50 2.00 -0.74
C PRO A 14 7.42 1.10 -1.40
N PHE A 15 6.73 1.63 -2.41
CA PHE A 15 5.94 0.81 -3.34
C PHE A 15 6.88 -0.10 -4.16
N HIS A 16 6.50 -1.35 -4.42
CA HIS A 16 7.38 -2.36 -5.04
C HIS A 16 6.61 -3.29 -5.98
N ASN A 17 7.29 -4.13 -6.75
CA ASN A 17 6.65 -4.93 -7.81
C ASN A 17 5.57 -5.89 -7.28
N GLY A 18 5.75 -6.48 -6.08
CA GLY A 18 4.68 -7.25 -5.43
C GLY A 18 3.41 -6.42 -5.11
N HIS A 19 3.53 -5.11 -4.84
CA HIS A 19 2.36 -4.23 -4.71
C HIS A 19 1.72 -3.94 -6.07
N LEU A 20 2.51 -3.85 -7.14
CA LEU A 20 2.00 -3.61 -8.49
C LEU A 20 1.12 -4.76 -8.96
N GLU A 21 1.54 -6.00 -8.77
CA GLU A 21 0.73 -7.18 -9.10
C GLU A 21 -0.60 -7.20 -8.33
N TYR A 22 -0.54 -6.86 -7.04
CA TYR A 22 -1.71 -6.79 -6.18
C TYR A 22 -2.67 -5.71 -6.66
N LEU A 23 -2.14 -4.54 -7.02
CA LEU A 23 -2.89 -3.41 -7.56
C LEU A 23 -3.57 -3.78 -8.89
N ARG A 24 -2.84 -4.44 -9.81
CA ARG A 24 -3.36 -4.87 -11.11
C ARG A 24 -4.53 -5.84 -10.95
N ALA A 25 -4.37 -6.84 -10.08
CA ALA A 25 -5.42 -7.82 -9.82
C ALA A 25 -6.71 -7.16 -9.28
N ALA A 26 -6.59 -6.22 -8.34
CA ALA A 26 -7.73 -5.51 -7.78
C ALA A 26 -8.43 -4.56 -8.78
N ARG A 27 -7.65 -3.84 -9.59
CA ARG A 27 -8.17 -2.88 -10.59
C ARG A 27 -9.13 -3.56 -11.57
N ASP A 28 -8.82 -4.77 -11.98
CA ASP A 28 -9.60 -5.46 -13.00
C ASP A 28 -10.95 -5.99 -12.45
N LEU A 29 -11.12 -5.98 -11.12
CA LEU A 29 -12.31 -6.46 -10.41
C LEU A 29 -13.31 -5.36 -10.06
N CYS A 30 -12.97 -4.07 -10.18
CA CYS A 30 -13.85 -2.94 -9.80
C CYS A 30 -13.92 -1.86 -10.88
N ASP A 31 -14.86 -0.93 -10.74
CA ASP A 31 -14.98 0.23 -11.64
C ASP A 31 -13.97 1.33 -11.26
N THR A 32 -13.91 1.70 -9.98
CA THR A 32 -12.94 2.66 -9.43
C THR A 32 -12.09 2.02 -8.34
N LEU A 33 -10.77 2.08 -8.50
CA LEU A 33 -9.81 1.56 -7.53
C LEU A 33 -9.43 2.62 -6.48
N ILE A 34 -9.69 2.32 -5.22
CA ILE A 34 -9.21 3.09 -4.08
C ILE A 34 -7.88 2.50 -3.60
N VAL A 35 -6.82 3.31 -3.53
CA VAL A 35 -5.53 2.94 -2.94
C VAL A 35 -5.37 3.64 -1.59
N GLY A 36 -5.51 2.87 -0.51
CA GLY A 36 -5.33 3.35 0.86
C GLY A 36 -3.88 3.28 1.30
N ILE A 37 -3.28 4.43 1.59
CA ILE A 37 -1.95 4.50 2.19
C ILE A 37 -2.08 4.45 3.71
N THR A 38 -1.63 3.34 4.29
CA THR A 38 -1.70 3.13 5.74
C THR A 38 -0.60 3.85 6.48
N ASN A 39 -0.81 4.10 7.78
CA ASN A 39 0.11 4.85 8.64
C ASN A 39 0.50 6.19 8.00
N PRO A 40 -0.48 7.05 7.65
CA PRO A 40 -0.19 8.31 6.95
C PRO A 40 0.55 9.31 7.86
N ASP A 41 0.27 9.27 9.16
CA ASP A 41 0.92 10.11 10.16
C ASP A 41 1.87 9.24 11.01
N PRO A 42 3.19 9.50 10.97
CA PRO A 42 4.17 8.71 11.70
C PRO A 42 4.06 8.86 13.22
N THR A 43 3.48 9.96 13.73
CA THR A 43 3.35 10.23 15.17
C THR A 43 2.27 9.39 15.85
N VAL A 44 1.42 8.74 15.05
CA VAL A 44 0.33 7.87 15.50
C VAL A 44 0.52 6.42 15.05
N ILE A 45 1.75 6.04 14.66
CA ILE A 45 2.06 4.63 14.38
C ILE A 45 2.01 3.88 15.71
N LEU A 46 0.96 3.07 15.87
CA LEU A 46 0.82 2.19 17.01
C LEU A 46 1.78 1.01 16.89
N GLU A 47 2.35 0.61 18.03
CA GLU A 47 3.01 -0.70 18.14
C GLU A 47 2.02 -1.79 17.73
N GLU A 48 2.47 -2.68 16.85
CA GLU A 48 1.70 -3.83 16.41
C GLU A 48 2.32 -5.09 17.02
N PRO A 49 1.72 -5.69 18.06
CA PRO A 49 2.28 -6.85 18.75
C PRO A 49 2.52 -8.04 17.82
N THR A 50 1.76 -8.13 16.73
CA THR A 50 1.90 -9.18 15.71
C THR A 50 2.94 -8.85 14.64
N SER A 51 3.61 -7.68 14.71
CA SER A 51 4.64 -7.26 13.76
C SER A 51 5.62 -6.22 14.33
N GLU A 52 6.57 -6.71 15.13
CA GLU A 52 7.51 -5.91 15.94
C GLU A 52 8.30 -4.86 15.15
N HIS A 53 8.69 -5.10 13.90
CA HIS A 53 9.55 -4.16 13.16
C HIS A 53 8.78 -3.03 12.46
N ARG A 54 7.44 -3.08 12.41
CA ARG A 54 6.65 -2.22 11.50
C ARG A 54 6.52 -0.77 11.96
N HIS A 55 6.74 -0.50 13.25
CA HIS A 55 6.61 0.83 13.83
C HIS A 55 7.93 1.64 13.82
N LEU A 56 9.07 0.99 13.57
CA LEU A 56 10.39 1.62 13.60
C LEU A 56 10.58 2.68 12.48
N PRO A 57 11.32 3.78 12.73
CA PRO A 57 11.59 4.80 11.72
C PRO A 57 12.25 4.27 10.44
N GLU A 58 13.19 3.34 10.57
CA GLU A 58 13.91 2.72 9.43
C GLU A 58 12.98 1.85 8.56
N SER A 59 11.86 1.40 9.15
CA SER A 59 10.79 0.70 8.44
C SER A 59 9.81 1.63 7.73
N ASN A 60 9.87 2.94 8.00
CA ASN A 60 8.97 3.96 7.47
C ASN A 60 9.71 5.21 6.96
N PRO A 61 10.68 5.07 6.03
CA PRO A 61 11.53 6.17 5.58
C PRO A 61 10.81 7.25 4.77
N TYR A 62 9.61 6.96 4.23
CA TYR A 62 8.85 7.90 3.41
C TYR A 62 7.60 8.42 4.14
N THR A 63 7.36 9.71 4.01
CA THR A 63 6.13 10.39 4.44
C THR A 63 4.91 9.88 3.65
N TYR A 64 3.70 10.22 4.12
CA TYR A 64 2.48 9.94 3.34
C TYR A 64 2.54 10.56 1.93
N PHE A 65 3.00 11.81 1.83
CA PHE A 65 3.00 12.53 0.56
C PHE A 65 3.94 11.90 -0.46
N GLU A 66 5.15 11.51 -0.05
CA GLU A 66 6.12 10.84 -0.92
C GLU A 66 5.58 9.50 -1.44
N ARG A 67 4.92 8.73 -0.57
CA ARG A 67 4.26 7.48 -0.96
C ARG A 67 3.07 7.69 -1.88
N LEU A 68 2.31 8.77 -1.68
CA LEU A 68 1.26 9.18 -2.60
C LEU A 68 1.83 9.48 -3.98
N LEU A 69 2.96 10.19 -4.07
CA LEU A 69 3.64 10.44 -5.35
C LEU A 69 4.04 9.12 -6.03
N MET A 70 4.61 8.18 -5.28
CA MET A 70 4.97 6.85 -5.81
C MET A 70 3.74 6.13 -6.38
N VAL A 71 2.66 6.02 -5.62
CA VAL A 71 1.42 5.35 -6.04
C VAL A 71 0.81 6.03 -7.27
N ARG A 72 0.76 7.38 -7.27
CA ARG A 72 0.21 8.16 -8.37
C ARG A 72 0.97 7.93 -9.67
N GLU A 73 2.30 8.00 -9.64
CA GLU A 73 3.11 7.78 -10.85
C GLU A 73 3.06 6.33 -11.33
N VAL A 74 2.92 5.35 -10.41
CA VAL A 74 2.66 3.95 -10.79
C VAL A 74 1.32 3.82 -11.53
N LEU A 75 0.23 4.39 -11.00
CA LEU A 75 -1.08 4.32 -11.65
C LEU A 75 -1.09 4.96 -13.05
N ARG A 76 -0.33 6.04 -13.22
CA ARG A 76 -0.13 6.70 -14.52
C ARG A 76 0.67 5.84 -15.50
N ASP A 77 1.79 5.25 -15.07
CA ASP A 77 2.57 4.34 -15.91
C ASP A 77 1.77 3.09 -16.32
N GLU A 78 0.84 2.66 -15.46
CA GLU A 78 -0.11 1.56 -15.76
C GLU A 78 -1.23 1.95 -16.74
N GLY A 79 -1.28 3.21 -17.18
CA GLY A 79 -2.29 3.71 -18.12
C GLY A 79 -3.71 3.71 -17.57
N VAL A 80 -3.87 3.75 -16.23
CA VAL A 80 -5.19 3.80 -15.61
C VAL A 80 -5.73 5.23 -15.72
N PRO A 81 -6.93 5.45 -16.31
CA PRO A 81 -7.51 6.78 -16.40
C PRO A 81 -7.66 7.43 -15.01
N ASP A 82 -7.42 8.74 -14.92
CA ASP A 82 -7.41 9.49 -13.65
C ASP A 82 -8.77 9.39 -12.90
N GLU A 83 -9.88 9.17 -13.61
CA GLU A 83 -11.22 9.01 -13.02
C GLU A 83 -11.45 7.61 -12.43
N ARG A 84 -10.57 6.65 -12.74
CA ARG A 84 -10.70 5.24 -12.31
C ARG A 84 -9.89 4.91 -11.06
N TRP A 85 -9.26 5.90 -10.42
CA TRP A 85 -8.57 5.67 -9.16
C TRP A 85 -8.66 6.84 -8.19
N ILE A 86 -8.60 6.52 -6.90
CA ILE A 86 -8.59 7.50 -5.80
C ILE A 86 -7.51 7.07 -4.80
N ILE A 87 -6.67 7.99 -4.35
CA ILE A 87 -5.67 7.73 -3.30
C ILE A 87 -6.13 8.40 -2.01
N ILE A 88 -6.18 7.64 -0.92
CA ILE A 88 -6.63 8.13 0.39
C ILE A 88 -5.62 7.78 1.49
N PRO A 89 -5.54 8.58 2.57
CA PRO A 89 -4.99 8.09 3.82
C PRO A 89 -5.94 7.02 4.39
N PHE A 90 -5.41 5.89 4.85
CA PHE A 90 -6.22 4.82 5.43
C PHE A 90 -5.77 4.49 6.85
N PRO A 91 -6.55 4.86 7.90
CA PRO A 91 -6.21 4.55 9.28
C PRO A 91 -6.56 3.08 9.58
N VAL A 92 -5.74 2.16 9.06
CA VAL A 92 -6.00 0.71 9.11
C VAL A 92 -6.23 0.17 10.53
N ASN A 93 -5.67 0.81 11.55
CA ASN A 93 -5.78 0.43 12.97
C ASN A 93 -6.87 1.20 13.75
N SER A 94 -7.70 2.01 13.08
CA SER A 94 -8.78 2.76 13.72
C SER A 94 -10.13 2.54 13.00
N PRO A 95 -10.80 1.39 13.23
CA PRO A 95 -12.03 1.03 12.53
C PRO A 95 -13.14 2.09 12.59
N ASP A 96 -13.30 2.75 13.74
CA ASP A 96 -14.29 3.83 13.93
C ASP A 96 -14.10 5.02 12.98
N ARG A 97 -12.92 5.13 12.36
CA ARG A 97 -12.57 6.20 11.43
C ARG A 97 -12.77 5.81 9.96
N TRP A 98 -12.93 4.53 9.61
CA TRP A 98 -12.97 4.08 8.21
C TRP A 98 -14.08 4.75 7.40
N ARG A 99 -15.25 4.94 8.01
CA ARG A 99 -16.41 5.63 7.40
C ARG A 99 -16.15 7.05 6.90
N TYR A 100 -15.09 7.71 7.38
CA TYR A 100 -14.72 9.06 6.93
C TYR A 100 -13.84 9.04 5.66
N TYR A 101 -13.32 7.88 5.28
CA TYR A 101 -12.38 7.74 4.17
C TYR A 101 -12.89 6.77 3.08
N LEU A 102 -13.81 5.87 3.43
CA LEU A 102 -14.28 4.80 2.55
C LEU A 102 -15.80 4.67 2.57
N PRO A 103 -16.44 4.52 1.40
CA PRO A 103 -17.85 4.20 1.35
C PRO A 103 -18.06 2.73 1.77
N MET A 104 -19.21 2.44 2.39
CA MET A 104 -19.53 1.10 2.92
C MET A 104 -19.65 0.02 1.85
N ASN A 105 -19.91 0.39 0.59
CA ASN A 105 -19.99 -0.54 -0.54
C ASN A 105 -18.61 -0.86 -1.16
N ALA A 106 -17.50 -0.35 -0.61
CA ALA A 106 -16.17 -0.68 -1.09
C ALA A 106 -15.80 -2.14 -0.75
N VAL A 107 -15.37 -2.89 -1.76
CA VAL A 107 -14.83 -4.23 -1.59
C VAL A 107 -13.33 -4.14 -1.29
N HIS A 108 -12.90 -4.64 -0.14
CA HIS A 108 -11.49 -4.71 0.22
C HIS A 108 -10.85 -5.94 -0.42
N TYR A 109 -9.96 -5.73 -1.36
CA TYR A 109 -9.08 -6.79 -1.83
C TYR A 109 -7.92 -6.93 -0.87
N LEU A 110 -7.52 -8.15 -0.53
CA LEU A 110 -6.39 -8.41 0.36
C LEU A 110 -5.59 -9.63 -0.10
N ARG A 111 -4.26 -9.61 0.06
CA ARG A 111 -3.45 -10.83 0.02
C ARG A 111 -3.14 -11.24 1.45
N VAL A 112 -3.42 -12.49 1.80
CA VAL A 112 -3.23 -13.02 3.16
C VAL A 112 -2.01 -13.92 3.18
N PHE A 113 -0.95 -13.49 3.87
CA PHE A 113 0.33 -14.21 3.97
C PHE A 113 0.70 -14.60 5.40
N SER A 114 0.03 -14.03 6.41
CA SER A 114 0.29 -14.29 7.82
C SER A 114 -0.97 -14.02 8.67
N ASP A 115 -0.90 -14.37 9.95
CA ASP A 115 -1.95 -14.11 10.95
C ASP A 115 -2.32 -12.62 11.05
N TRP A 116 -1.37 -11.72 10.80
CA TRP A 116 -1.64 -10.29 10.73
C TRP A 116 -2.60 -9.93 9.59
N GLU A 117 -2.36 -10.48 8.40
CA GLU A 117 -3.26 -10.23 7.27
C GLU A 117 -4.63 -10.88 7.49
N GLN A 118 -4.69 -12.04 8.14
CA GLN A 118 -5.95 -12.68 8.52
C GLN A 118 -6.74 -11.84 9.54
N SER A 119 -6.08 -11.33 10.59
CA SER A 119 -6.68 -10.42 11.57
C SER A 119 -7.31 -9.18 10.93
N LYS A 120 -6.68 -8.64 9.86
CA LYS A 120 -7.27 -7.52 9.09
C LYS A 120 -8.53 -7.93 8.35
N VAL A 121 -8.59 -9.12 7.75
CA VAL A 121 -9.80 -9.65 7.10
C VAL A 121 -10.93 -9.70 8.12
N ASP A 122 -10.67 -10.33 9.27
CA ASP A 122 -11.68 -10.52 10.32
C ASP A 122 -12.18 -9.16 10.84
N ARG A 123 -11.27 -8.20 11.06
CA ARG A 123 -11.61 -6.84 11.53
C ARG A 123 -12.45 -6.08 10.50
N LEU A 124 -12.14 -6.17 9.21
CA LEU A 124 -12.93 -5.53 8.15
C LEU A 124 -14.34 -6.11 8.08
N CYS A 125 -14.45 -7.44 8.04
CA CYS A 125 -15.73 -8.15 8.03
C CYS A 125 -16.58 -7.81 9.26
N ALA A 126 -15.98 -7.76 10.45
CA ALA A 126 -16.69 -7.42 11.69
C ALA A 126 -17.29 -6.00 11.69
N HIS A 127 -16.76 -5.09 10.86
CA HIS A 127 -17.25 -3.72 10.70
C HIS A 127 -18.10 -3.54 9.42
N GLY A 128 -18.53 -4.63 8.80
CA GLY A 128 -19.50 -4.61 7.70
C GLY A 128 -18.92 -4.34 6.31
N TYR A 129 -17.60 -4.38 6.15
CA TYR A 129 -16.96 -4.30 4.83
C TYR A 129 -16.91 -5.68 4.18
N GLN A 130 -17.14 -5.73 2.86
CA GLN A 130 -16.87 -6.92 2.07
C GLN A 130 -15.36 -7.06 1.84
N VAL A 131 -14.83 -8.27 1.99
CA VAL A 131 -13.42 -8.59 1.77
C VAL A 131 -13.29 -9.73 0.76
N GLU A 132 -12.40 -9.57 -0.20
CA GLU A 132 -12.04 -10.61 -1.17
C GLU A 132 -10.53 -10.90 -1.09
N VAL A 133 -10.18 -12.15 -0.80
CA VAL A 133 -8.78 -12.57 -0.73
C VAL A 133 -8.28 -12.90 -2.14
N LEU A 134 -7.28 -12.15 -2.59
CA LEU A 134 -6.64 -12.34 -3.89
C LEU A 134 -5.49 -13.34 -3.78
N HIS A 135 -5.42 -14.26 -4.76
CA HIS A 135 -4.36 -15.27 -4.90
C HIS A 135 -4.07 -16.05 -3.59
N PRO A 136 -5.08 -16.70 -2.99
CA PRO A 136 -4.87 -17.47 -1.76
C PRO A 136 -3.82 -18.57 -1.97
N GLY A 137 -2.85 -18.65 -1.07
CA GLY A 137 -1.77 -19.65 -1.11
C GLY A 137 -0.55 -19.29 -1.96
N ILE A 138 -0.49 -18.07 -2.52
CA ILE A 138 0.74 -17.59 -3.17
C ILE A 138 1.76 -17.14 -2.13
N GLU A 139 3.05 -17.40 -2.39
CA GLU A 139 4.13 -16.85 -1.56
C GLU A 139 4.43 -15.40 -1.91
N LYS A 140 4.94 -14.67 -0.94
CA LYS A 140 5.30 -13.26 -1.11
C LYS A 140 6.68 -13.16 -1.73
N GLU A 141 6.73 -12.88 -3.03
CA GLU A 141 8.00 -12.82 -3.79
C GLU A 141 8.89 -11.64 -3.40
N ILE A 142 8.30 -10.49 -3.05
CA ILE A 142 9.04 -9.26 -2.75
C ILE A 142 8.58 -8.66 -1.44
N GLU A 143 9.54 -8.39 -0.56
CA GLU A 143 9.33 -7.67 0.69
C GLU A 143 9.91 -6.27 0.66
N ALA A 144 9.17 -5.30 1.18
CA ALA A 144 9.67 -3.93 1.35
C ALA A 144 10.92 -3.85 2.24
N SER A 145 11.08 -4.76 3.22
CA SER A 145 12.29 -4.91 4.04
C SER A 145 13.52 -5.19 3.18
N GLU A 146 13.41 -6.10 2.23
CA GLU A 146 14.48 -6.42 1.27
C GLU A 146 14.81 -5.21 0.39
N VAL A 147 13.80 -4.52 -0.13
CA VAL A 147 14.01 -3.29 -0.91
C VAL A 147 14.82 -2.28 -0.10
N ARG A 148 14.40 -1.98 1.14
CA ARG A 148 15.09 -1.04 2.01
C ARG A 148 16.52 -1.49 2.36
N ARG A 149 16.73 -2.78 2.62
CA ARG A 149 18.07 -3.35 2.86
C ARG A 149 19.00 -3.08 1.68
N ARG A 150 18.53 -3.38 0.46
CA ARG A 150 19.31 -3.13 -0.76
C ARG A 150 19.62 -1.65 -0.96
N MET A 151 18.67 -0.77 -0.66
CA MET A 151 18.88 0.68 -0.72
C MET A 151 19.96 1.15 0.26
N THR A 152 19.98 0.62 1.50
CA THR A 152 20.98 0.97 2.51
C THR A 152 22.37 0.46 2.15
N ASN A 153 22.46 -0.70 1.49
CA ASN A 153 23.73 -1.34 1.11
C ASN A 153 24.25 -0.92 -0.27
N ASP A 154 23.61 0.04 -0.95
CA ASP A 154 23.89 0.41 -2.35
C ASP A 154 23.84 -0.78 -3.34
N GLU A 155 22.99 -1.76 -3.04
CA GLU A 155 22.70 -2.91 -3.90
C GLU A 155 21.60 -2.55 -4.94
N ASP A 156 21.39 -3.42 -5.93
CA ASP A 156 20.34 -3.22 -6.94
C ASP A 156 18.92 -3.44 -6.37
N TRP A 157 18.36 -2.38 -5.81
CA TRP A 157 16.97 -2.28 -5.37
C TRP A 157 16.02 -1.87 -6.49
N ARG A 158 16.54 -1.27 -7.58
CA ARG A 158 15.73 -0.69 -8.67
C ARG A 158 14.97 -1.79 -9.42
N ALA A 159 15.56 -2.98 -9.53
CA ALA A 159 14.90 -4.16 -10.10
C ALA A 159 13.68 -4.64 -9.30
N LEU A 160 13.55 -4.27 -8.02
CA LEU A 160 12.47 -4.73 -7.13
C LEU A 160 11.24 -3.80 -7.14
N VAL A 161 11.32 -2.65 -7.81
CA VAL A 161 10.26 -1.64 -7.83
C VAL A 161 9.89 -1.25 -9.26
N PRO A 162 8.70 -0.66 -9.47
CA PRO A 162 8.34 -0.10 -10.77
C PRO A 162 9.26 1.07 -11.13
N ALA A 163 9.49 1.28 -12.43
CA ALA A 163 10.30 2.40 -12.93
C ALA A 163 9.80 3.77 -12.42
N ALA A 164 8.47 3.95 -12.31
CA ALA A 164 7.86 5.13 -11.70
C ALA A 164 8.39 5.42 -10.28
N VAL A 165 8.52 4.38 -9.46
CA VAL A 165 8.99 4.52 -8.08
C VAL A 165 10.47 4.91 -8.04
N VAL A 166 11.29 4.37 -8.95
CA VAL A 166 12.70 4.80 -9.11
C VAL A 166 12.74 6.29 -9.42
N ARG A 167 11.98 6.76 -10.41
CA ARG A 167 11.96 8.18 -10.78
C ARG A 167 11.57 9.09 -9.61
N VAL A 168 10.54 8.71 -8.86
CA VAL A 168 10.10 9.47 -7.67
C VAL A 168 11.19 9.50 -6.60
N ILE A 169 11.79 8.35 -6.27
CA ILE A 169 12.81 8.27 -5.22
C ILE A 169 14.05 9.09 -5.59
N GLU A 170 14.54 9.01 -6.83
CA GLU A 170 15.70 9.81 -7.25
C GLU A 170 15.38 11.31 -7.23
N SER A 171 14.19 11.71 -7.67
CA SER A 171 13.76 13.12 -7.59
C SER A 171 13.68 13.64 -6.16
N LEU A 172 13.24 12.81 -5.21
CA LEU A 172 13.23 13.14 -3.78
C LEU A 172 14.65 13.30 -3.22
N ARG A 173 15.59 12.44 -3.64
CA ARG A 173 17.00 12.52 -3.24
C ARG A 173 17.69 13.78 -3.77
N GLU A 174 17.39 14.17 -5.00
CA GLU A 174 17.90 15.42 -5.60
C GLU A 174 17.33 16.67 -4.90
N SER A 175 16.09 16.58 -4.42
CA SER A 175 15.40 17.67 -3.73
C SER A 175 15.69 17.73 -2.22
N ALA A 176 16.28 16.68 -1.65
CA ALA A 176 16.71 16.67 -0.27
C ALA A 176 17.91 17.63 -0.11
N PRO A 177 17.92 18.54 0.88
CA PRO A 177 19.09 19.36 1.14
C PRO A 177 20.32 18.46 1.31
N ALA A 178 21.43 18.79 0.66
CA ALA A 178 22.71 18.22 1.02
C ALA A 178 22.95 18.58 2.50
N LEU A 179 22.89 17.57 3.37
CA LEU A 179 23.27 17.71 4.79
C LEU A 179 24.78 17.93 4.89
#